data_AF-L9Z2H3-F1
#
_entry.id   AF-L9Z2H3-F1
#
_cell.length_a   1.000
_cell.length_b   1.000
_cell.length_c   1.000
_cell.angle_alpha   90.00
_cell.angle_beta   90.00
_cell.angle_gamma   90.00
#
_symmetry.space_group_name_H-M   'P 1'
#
loop_
_entity.id
_entity.type
_entity.pdbx_description
1 polymer ?
#
loop_
_entity_poly.entity_id
_entity_poly.type
_entity_poly.pdbx_seq_one_letter_code
_entity_poly.pdbx_strand_id
1 'polypeptide(L)'
;MATAATAIGGAGTAAAQDDYEVIEAEGQTITIDAGETWENKLIDMTTGQDIIITAHSSDWTIRNVGFKGKNTSGTGTATFGISDTSGGTCTVENVYLGDGSSTGNGNPNGHGQTAFWVAPDHNGHIDFENVNIQKFADNAIYGSAPGTKGGGTIHIDSSFAANCYVSHFRLATEGSKVTNSSVYVDGSHGYVGRGIWGWAPGTIEVEDCQIEMNGQNTAIDAGANGNPTEIAVTNTDYDDGAGIAEHAGSNVQLGDGVGTDPEAFIPQGVPTSPEEAAAGSQK
;
A
#
# COMPACT_ATOMS: atom_id res chain seq x y z
N MET A 1 -35.54 -28.76 15.19
CA MET A 1 -34.15 -28.81 15.70
C MET A 1 -33.52 -27.46 15.39
N ALA A 2 -32.84 -26.84 16.35
CA ALA A 2 -32.15 -25.58 16.13
C ALA A 2 -30.64 -25.84 16.34
N THR A 3 -29.86 -25.71 15.27
CA THR A 3 -28.41 -25.85 15.33
C THR A 3 -27.83 -24.50 15.72
N ALA A 4 -27.42 -24.34 16.98
CA ALA A 4 -26.68 -23.16 17.40
C ALA A 4 -25.28 -23.22 16.78
N ALA A 5 -24.94 -22.24 15.96
CA ALA A 5 -23.58 -22.06 15.48
C ALA A 5 -22.76 -21.39 16.59
N THR A 6 -21.87 -22.14 17.24
CA THR A 6 -20.91 -21.59 18.20
C THR A 6 -19.82 -20.85 17.41
N ALA A 7 -19.91 -19.52 17.33
CA ALA A 7 -18.80 -18.71 16.87
C ALA A 7 -17.67 -18.81 17.90
N ILE A 8 -16.57 -19.45 17.52
CA ILE A 8 -15.34 -19.48 18.32
C ILE A 8 -14.55 -18.22 17.97
N GLY A 9 -14.79 -17.15 18.71
CA GLY A 9 -13.90 -15.99 18.69
C GLY A 9 -12.56 -16.39 19.32
N GLY A 10 -11.50 -16.43 18.51
CA GLY A 10 -10.14 -16.63 18.99
C GLY A 10 -9.68 -15.39 19.74
N ALA A 11 -9.76 -15.42 21.07
CA ALA A 11 -9.12 -14.41 21.90
C ALA A 11 -7.61 -14.68 21.93
N GLY A 12 -6.87 -13.99 21.05
CA GLY A 12 -5.41 -13.89 21.15
C GLY A 12 -5.01 -13.28 22.50
N THR A 13 -3.85 -13.66 23.02
CA THR A 13 -3.42 -13.25 24.36
C THR A 13 -2.86 -11.82 24.35
N ALA A 14 -3.73 -10.83 24.22
CA ALA A 14 -3.36 -9.42 24.17
C ALA A 14 -2.60 -8.99 25.44
N ALA A 15 -1.31 -8.68 25.30
CA ALA A 15 -0.52 -7.98 26.29
C ALA A 15 -0.48 -6.50 25.90
N ALA A 16 -1.20 -5.65 26.64
CA ALA A 16 -1.08 -4.20 26.47
C ALA A 16 0.24 -3.72 27.07
N GLN A 17 1.03 -2.99 26.29
CA GLN A 17 1.83 -1.90 26.85
C GLN A 17 0.91 -0.69 26.99
N ASP A 18 1.23 0.26 27.87
CA ASP A 18 0.29 1.33 28.26
C ASP A 18 -0.21 2.22 27.08
N ASP A 19 0.46 2.16 25.92
CA ASP A 19 0.17 2.96 24.71
C ASP A 19 -0.44 2.16 23.53
N TYR A 20 -0.35 0.82 23.51
CA TYR A 20 -0.86 -0.03 22.41
C TYR A 20 -1.11 -1.51 22.77
N GLU A 21 -1.95 -2.16 21.98
CA GLU A 21 -2.22 -3.61 22.04
C GLU A 21 -1.21 -4.39 21.20
N VAL A 22 -0.58 -5.43 21.78
CA VAL A 22 0.24 -6.39 21.02
C VAL A 22 -0.62 -7.56 20.55
N ILE A 23 -0.59 -7.86 19.25
CA ILE A 23 -1.26 -9.01 18.63
C ILE A 23 -0.18 -9.90 17.99
N GLU A 24 0.02 -11.10 18.53
CA GLU A 24 0.87 -12.12 17.90
C GLU A 24 0.20 -12.67 16.62
N ALA A 25 0.97 -12.82 15.55
CA ALA A 25 0.51 -13.48 14.34
C ALA A 25 0.48 -15.00 14.55
N GLU A 26 -0.64 -15.63 14.23
CA GLU A 26 -0.90 -17.08 14.33
C GLU A 26 -1.42 -17.67 13.00
N GLY A 27 -1.73 -16.83 11.99
CA GLY A 27 -2.43 -17.19 10.76
C GLY A 27 -3.92 -16.76 10.74
N GLN A 28 -4.31 -15.85 11.62
CA GLN A 28 -5.69 -15.39 11.80
C GLN A 28 -6.11 -14.31 10.78
N THR A 29 -7.43 -14.11 10.69
CA THR A 29 -8.02 -12.97 9.98
C THR A 29 -8.70 -12.04 10.99
N ILE A 30 -8.43 -10.74 10.88
CA ILE A 30 -9.16 -9.67 11.54
C ILE A 30 -10.10 -9.05 10.52
N THR A 31 -11.34 -8.77 10.91
CA THR A 31 -12.31 -8.01 10.11
C THR A 31 -12.61 -6.71 10.82
N ILE A 32 -12.62 -5.61 10.06
CA ILE A 32 -12.93 -4.26 10.49
C ILE A 32 -14.29 -3.89 9.91
N ASP A 33 -15.25 -3.64 10.80
CA ASP A 33 -16.64 -3.39 10.43
C ASP A 33 -16.88 -1.94 9.97
N ALA A 34 -18.07 -1.67 9.44
CA ALA A 34 -18.43 -0.32 8.98
C ALA A 34 -18.43 0.69 10.14
N GLY A 35 -17.80 1.86 9.94
CA GLY A 35 -17.66 2.88 10.98
C GLY A 35 -16.67 2.53 12.12
N GLU A 36 -15.91 1.44 12.01
CA GLU A 36 -14.93 1.05 13.03
C GLU A 36 -13.61 1.81 12.89
N THR A 37 -13.05 2.26 14.01
CA THR A 37 -11.66 2.70 14.13
C THR A 37 -10.83 1.60 14.76
N TRP A 38 -9.97 0.95 13.97
CA TRP A 38 -9.03 -0.07 14.43
C TRP A 38 -7.66 0.58 14.66
N GLU A 39 -7.30 0.77 15.94
CA GLU A 39 -6.17 1.64 16.31
C GLU A 39 -5.21 1.09 17.37
N ASN A 40 -4.00 1.68 17.38
CA ASN A 40 -2.93 1.49 18.37
C ASN A 40 -2.56 0.01 18.54
N LYS A 41 -2.07 -0.60 17.45
CA LYS A 41 -1.73 -2.03 17.37
C LYS A 41 -0.26 -2.24 17.03
N LEU A 42 0.40 -3.11 17.77
CA LEU A 42 1.67 -3.72 17.39
C LEU A 42 1.42 -5.17 16.98
N ILE A 43 1.52 -5.45 15.68
CA ILE A 43 1.41 -6.79 15.12
C ILE A 43 2.78 -7.47 15.17
N ASP A 44 2.91 -8.54 15.93
CA ASP A 44 4.15 -9.32 16.00
C ASP A 44 4.12 -10.52 15.04
N MET A 45 4.76 -10.36 13.88
CA MET A 45 4.98 -11.41 12.88
C MET A 45 6.32 -12.15 13.09
N THR A 46 7.05 -11.91 14.18
CA THR A 46 8.30 -12.65 14.48
C THR A 46 8.05 -14.12 14.86
N THR A 47 6.79 -14.49 15.09
CA THR A 47 6.30 -15.88 15.16
C THR A 47 6.52 -16.66 13.86
N GLY A 48 6.68 -15.96 12.73
CA GLY A 48 6.82 -16.52 11.38
C GLY A 48 5.48 -16.82 10.69
N GLN A 49 4.35 -16.58 11.36
CA GLN A 49 3.00 -16.78 10.85
C GLN A 49 2.44 -15.52 10.15
N ASP A 50 1.31 -15.68 9.46
CA ASP A 50 0.61 -14.59 8.78
C ASP A 50 -0.41 -13.86 9.69
N ILE A 51 -0.85 -12.69 9.25
CA ILE A 51 -2.13 -12.12 9.63
C ILE A 51 -2.77 -11.45 8.43
N ILE A 52 -4.08 -11.62 8.25
CA ILE A 52 -4.85 -10.95 7.20
C ILE A 52 -5.82 -9.98 7.87
N ILE A 53 -5.79 -8.72 7.48
CA ILE A 53 -6.74 -7.71 7.94
C ILE A 53 -7.67 -7.37 6.78
N THR A 54 -8.97 -7.41 7.05
CA THR A 54 -10.03 -7.23 6.04
C THR A 54 -10.93 -6.07 6.43
N ALA A 55 -11.08 -5.08 5.55
CA ALA A 55 -11.98 -3.95 5.74
C ALA A 55 -12.80 -3.74 4.46
N HIS A 56 -13.80 -4.61 4.26
CA HIS A 56 -14.70 -4.61 3.09
C HIS A 56 -16.07 -4.07 3.50
N SER A 57 -16.07 -2.81 3.93
CA SER A 57 -17.22 -2.14 4.54
C SER A 57 -17.25 -0.68 4.06
N SER A 58 -17.42 0.30 4.95
CA SER A 58 -17.44 1.74 4.61
C SER A 58 -17.22 2.57 5.87
N ASP A 59 -16.74 3.80 5.72
CA ASP A 59 -16.46 4.76 6.81
C ASP A 59 -15.53 4.21 7.92
N TRP A 60 -14.61 3.29 7.58
CA TRP A 60 -13.66 2.68 8.52
C TRP A 60 -12.33 3.44 8.60
N THR A 61 -11.64 3.32 9.73
CA THR A 61 -10.31 3.91 9.95
C THR A 61 -9.33 2.85 10.48
N ILE A 62 -8.17 2.74 9.85
CA ILE A 62 -7.01 1.99 10.34
C ILE A 62 -5.95 3.00 10.73
N ARG A 63 -5.53 3.04 12.00
CA ARG A 63 -4.51 4.03 12.42
C ARG A 63 -3.54 3.55 13.47
N ASN A 64 -2.32 4.10 13.44
CA ASN A 64 -1.28 3.81 14.44
C ASN A 64 -1.04 2.29 14.53
N VAL A 65 -0.66 1.66 13.41
CA VAL A 65 -0.45 0.20 13.32
C VAL A 65 0.96 -0.11 12.85
N GLY A 66 1.71 -0.81 13.69
CA GLY A 66 3.07 -1.27 13.37
C GLY A 66 3.15 -2.77 13.17
N PHE A 67 3.88 -3.22 12.16
CA PHE A 67 4.15 -4.62 11.86
C PHE A 67 5.63 -4.95 12.09
N LYS A 68 5.89 -5.82 13.06
CA LYS A 68 7.22 -6.24 13.48
C LYS A 68 7.54 -7.63 12.95
N GLY A 69 8.69 -7.79 12.30
CA GLY A 69 9.06 -9.02 11.61
C GLY A 69 8.49 -9.06 10.19
N LYS A 70 8.95 -10.06 9.41
CA LYS A 70 8.55 -10.23 8.01
C LYS A 70 7.35 -11.15 7.88
N ASN A 71 6.46 -10.87 6.93
CA ASN A 71 5.46 -11.85 6.53
C ASN A 71 6.13 -13.01 5.76
N THR A 72 6.32 -14.15 6.42
CA THR A 72 6.99 -15.34 5.86
C THR A 72 6.05 -16.51 5.55
N SER A 73 4.74 -16.30 5.61
CA SER A 73 3.74 -17.37 5.50
C SER A 73 3.76 -18.13 4.17
N GLY A 74 4.19 -17.47 3.09
CA GLY A 74 4.15 -18.00 1.74
C GLY A 74 2.73 -18.17 1.16
N THR A 75 1.71 -17.55 1.76
CA THR A 75 0.31 -17.62 1.31
C THR A 75 0.08 -16.91 -0.03
N GLY A 76 0.83 -15.83 -0.30
CA GLY A 76 0.68 -15.03 -1.52
C GLY A 76 -0.62 -14.22 -1.52
N THR A 77 -1.02 -13.75 -0.34
CA THR A 77 -2.18 -12.86 -0.14
C THR A 77 -1.74 -11.40 -0.04
N ALA A 78 -2.69 -10.51 0.22
CA ALA A 78 -2.35 -9.21 0.81
C ALA A 78 -2.34 -9.33 2.34
N THR A 79 -1.53 -8.52 3.03
CA THR A 79 -1.68 -8.32 4.49
C THR A 79 -2.99 -7.58 4.78
N PHE A 80 -3.35 -6.60 3.95
CA PHE A 80 -4.61 -5.87 4.00
C PHE A 80 -5.44 -6.09 2.73
N GLY A 81 -6.65 -6.62 2.87
CA GLY A 81 -7.69 -6.62 1.84
C GLY A 81 -8.76 -5.59 2.18
N ILE A 82 -8.88 -4.53 1.40
CA ILE A 82 -9.69 -3.36 1.77
C ILE A 82 -10.58 -2.85 0.63
N SER A 83 -11.72 -2.26 0.98
CA SER A 83 -12.54 -1.44 0.09
C SER A 83 -13.55 -0.62 0.90
N ASP A 84 -13.82 0.62 0.45
CA ASP A 84 -15.14 1.22 0.68
C ASP A 84 -16.12 0.70 -0.37
N THR A 85 -17.22 0.09 0.06
CA THR A 85 -18.24 -0.54 -0.79
C THR A 85 -19.59 0.18 -0.81
N SER A 86 -19.73 1.29 -0.06
CA SER A 86 -21.00 2.03 0.08
C SER A 86 -20.94 3.47 -0.46
N GLY A 87 -19.80 3.90 -1.00
CA GLY A 87 -19.57 5.27 -1.48
C GLY A 87 -19.15 6.24 -0.38
N GLY A 88 -18.63 5.74 0.74
CA GLY A 88 -18.15 6.52 1.89
C GLY A 88 -16.68 6.90 1.78
N THR A 89 -16.05 7.22 2.93
CA THR A 89 -14.63 7.60 3.00
C THR A 89 -13.94 6.84 4.11
N CYS A 90 -12.88 6.12 3.76
CA CYS A 90 -12.07 5.35 4.70
C CYS A 90 -10.64 5.88 4.77
N THR A 91 -9.94 5.60 5.87
CA THR A 91 -8.59 6.14 6.11
C THR A 91 -7.62 5.07 6.61
N VAL A 92 -6.39 5.11 6.10
CA VAL A 92 -5.22 4.38 6.59
C VAL A 92 -4.15 5.39 6.97
N GLU A 93 -3.95 5.66 8.26
CA GLU A 93 -2.99 6.68 8.75
C GLU A 93 -1.91 6.09 9.68
N ASN A 94 -0.68 6.61 9.61
CA ASN A 94 0.43 6.25 10.52
C ASN A 94 0.70 4.74 10.63
N VAL A 95 0.89 4.05 9.48
CA VAL A 95 1.10 2.59 9.43
C VAL A 95 2.53 2.23 9.02
N TYR A 96 3.18 1.32 9.76
CA TYR A 96 4.50 0.79 9.43
C TYR A 96 4.48 -0.69 9.05
N LEU A 97 4.95 -1.00 7.83
CA LEU A 97 5.19 -2.32 7.25
C LEU A 97 6.59 -2.39 6.59
N GLY A 98 7.61 -1.80 7.24
CA GLY A 98 8.95 -1.68 6.66
C GLY A 98 9.81 -2.96 6.68
N ASP A 99 9.42 -3.99 7.42
CA ASP A 99 10.15 -5.27 7.44
C ASP A 99 9.86 -6.14 6.21
N GLY A 100 8.67 -5.99 5.62
CA GLY A 100 8.27 -6.59 4.34
C GLY A 100 7.86 -8.05 4.40
N SER A 101 8.06 -8.76 3.29
CA SER A 101 7.66 -10.16 3.13
C SER A 101 8.83 -11.10 2.83
N SER A 102 8.55 -12.41 2.77
CA SER A 102 9.39 -13.38 2.07
C SER A 102 9.61 -12.96 0.62
N THR A 103 10.79 -13.23 0.08
CA THR A 103 11.18 -12.83 -1.28
C THR A 103 10.53 -13.68 -2.37
N GLY A 104 10.12 -13.03 -3.48
CA GLY A 104 9.78 -13.68 -4.74
C GLY A 104 8.32 -13.55 -5.15
N ASN A 105 8.08 -13.03 -6.36
CA ASN A 105 6.76 -12.94 -7.00
C ASN A 105 6.32 -14.27 -7.68
N GLY A 106 6.84 -15.39 -7.20
CA GLY A 106 6.75 -16.72 -7.85
C GLY A 106 5.86 -17.72 -7.12
N ASN A 107 4.95 -17.25 -6.27
CA ASN A 107 4.00 -18.11 -5.56
C ASN A 107 3.13 -18.89 -6.57
N PRO A 108 2.67 -20.14 -6.30
CA PRO A 108 1.72 -20.86 -7.15
C PRO A 108 0.48 -20.07 -7.62
N ASN A 109 0.07 -19.00 -6.92
CA ASN A 109 -1.02 -18.10 -7.34
C ASN A 109 -0.60 -17.03 -8.38
N GLY A 110 0.67 -16.99 -8.81
CA GLY A 110 1.22 -16.02 -9.76
C GLY A 110 1.59 -14.66 -9.18
N HIS A 111 1.46 -14.48 -7.87
CA HIS A 111 1.63 -13.21 -7.15
C HIS A 111 2.39 -13.40 -5.83
N GLY A 112 3.32 -12.51 -5.53
CA GLY A 112 3.96 -12.39 -4.22
C GLY A 112 3.04 -11.75 -3.18
N GLN A 113 3.51 -11.65 -1.93
CA GLN A 113 2.76 -10.93 -0.90
C GLN A 113 2.70 -9.43 -1.26
N THR A 114 1.51 -8.85 -1.20
CA THR A 114 1.26 -7.38 -1.31
C THR A 114 0.97 -6.82 0.09
N ALA A 115 1.31 -5.56 0.37
CA ALA A 115 0.93 -4.97 1.65
C ALA A 115 -0.57 -4.63 1.67
N PHE A 116 -1.03 -3.76 0.77
CA PHE A 116 -2.44 -3.40 0.59
C PHE A 116 -2.97 -3.78 -0.78
N TRP A 117 -4.07 -4.53 -0.81
CA TRP A 117 -4.88 -4.78 -2.00
C TRP A 117 -6.25 -4.15 -1.86
N VAL A 118 -6.57 -3.21 -2.76
CA VAL A 118 -7.89 -2.59 -2.83
C VAL A 118 -8.78 -3.42 -3.74
N ALA A 119 -9.93 -3.88 -3.23
CA ALA A 119 -10.80 -4.80 -3.96
C ALA A 119 -11.49 -4.13 -5.17
N PRO A 120 -11.75 -4.88 -6.27
CA PRO A 120 -12.36 -4.35 -7.49
C PRO A 120 -13.70 -3.64 -7.31
N ASP A 121 -14.44 -3.94 -6.25
CA ASP A 121 -15.75 -3.37 -5.97
C ASP A 121 -15.72 -2.10 -5.11
N HIS A 122 -14.53 -1.61 -4.77
CA HIS A 122 -14.35 -0.32 -4.13
C HIS A 122 -14.94 0.83 -4.97
N ASN A 123 -15.89 1.57 -4.39
CA ASN A 123 -16.67 2.62 -5.06
C ASN A 123 -16.73 3.96 -4.30
N GLY A 124 -16.21 4.03 -3.09
CA GLY A 124 -16.05 5.27 -2.31
C GLY A 124 -14.66 5.87 -2.46
N HIS A 125 -14.12 6.37 -1.34
CA HIS A 125 -12.79 6.97 -1.24
C HIS A 125 -11.92 6.28 -0.17
N ILE A 126 -10.61 6.19 -0.41
CA ILE A 126 -9.62 5.78 0.62
C ILE A 126 -8.45 6.76 0.62
N ASP A 127 -8.24 7.40 1.78
CA ASP A 127 -7.05 8.18 2.10
C ASP A 127 -5.98 7.28 2.73
N PHE A 128 -4.74 7.38 2.24
CA PHE A 128 -3.54 6.86 2.89
C PHE A 128 -2.65 8.05 3.29
N GLU A 129 -2.32 8.17 4.58
CA GLU A 129 -1.48 9.25 5.11
C GLU A 129 -0.38 8.67 6.01
N ASN A 130 0.84 9.18 5.92
CA ASN A 130 1.95 8.77 6.79
C ASN A 130 2.21 7.24 6.81
N VAL A 131 2.17 6.59 5.64
CA VAL A 131 2.32 5.13 5.53
C VAL A 131 3.74 4.76 5.08
N ASN A 132 4.39 3.82 5.79
CA ASN A 132 5.71 3.30 5.48
C ASN A 132 5.65 1.81 5.09
N ILE A 133 5.78 1.48 3.81
CA ILE A 133 5.74 0.09 3.34
C ILE A 133 7.04 -0.25 2.62
N GLN A 134 7.69 -1.35 3.00
CA GLN A 134 8.93 -1.72 2.31
C GLN A 134 9.07 -3.22 2.09
N LYS A 135 9.88 -3.60 1.10
CA LYS A 135 10.41 -4.97 0.92
C LYS A 135 9.32 -6.03 0.70
N PHE A 136 8.19 -5.67 0.08
CA PHE A 136 7.14 -6.62 -0.32
C PHE A 136 7.47 -7.27 -1.68
N ALA A 137 7.10 -8.55 -1.82
CA ALA A 137 7.38 -9.36 -3.01
C ALA A 137 6.44 -9.09 -4.21
N ASP A 138 5.37 -8.31 -4.02
CA ASP A 138 4.53 -7.79 -5.09
C ASP A 138 4.40 -6.25 -4.95
N ASN A 139 3.24 -5.69 -4.57
CA ASN A 139 3.05 -4.23 -4.46
C ASN A 139 3.16 -3.71 -3.02
N ALA A 140 3.47 -2.42 -2.84
CA ALA A 140 3.11 -1.72 -1.60
C ALA A 140 1.59 -1.46 -1.56
N ILE A 141 1.08 -0.59 -2.43
CA ILE A 141 -0.36 -0.34 -2.58
C ILE A 141 -0.82 -0.77 -3.98
N TYR A 142 -1.58 -1.86 -4.04
CA TYR A 142 -2.30 -2.33 -5.23
C TYR A 142 -3.70 -1.72 -5.23
N GLY A 143 -3.77 -0.46 -5.66
CA GLY A 143 -4.97 0.34 -5.83
C GLY A 143 -5.60 0.34 -7.23
N SER A 144 -5.08 -0.41 -8.20
CA SER A 144 -5.60 -0.37 -9.59
C SER A 144 -6.80 -1.26 -9.90
N ALA A 145 -7.15 -2.21 -9.03
CA ALA A 145 -8.27 -3.13 -9.28
C ALA A 145 -9.67 -2.47 -9.37
N PRO A 146 -9.98 -1.39 -8.63
CA PRO A 146 -11.26 -0.66 -8.72
C PRO A 146 -11.60 -0.15 -10.12
N GLY A 147 -10.58 0.14 -10.95
CA GLY A 147 -10.76 0.55 -12.35
C GLY A 147 -11.51 -0.47 -13.22
N THR A 148 -11.59 -1.73 -12.79
CA THR A 148 -12.34 -2.77 -13.52
C THR A 148 -13.83 -2.82 -13.22
N LYS A 149 -14.31 -2.20 -12.13
CA LYS A 149 -15.72 -2.32 -11.69
C LYS A 149 -16.18 -1.15 -10.82
N GLY A 150 -15.61 -0.98 -9.63
CA GLY A 150 -16.16 -0.12 -8.57
C GLY A 150 -15.93 1.37 -8.80
N GLY A 151 -14.80 1.75 -9.39
CA GLY A 151 -14.49 3.14 -9.75
C GLY A 151 -14.12 4.07 -8.58
N GLY A 152 -13.98 3.56 -7.36
CA GLY A 152 -13.56 4.36 -6.20
C GLY A 152 -12.15 4.93 -6.32
N THR A 153 -11.86 5.99 -5.56
CA THR A 153 -10.63 6.78 -5.66
C THR A 153 -9.71 6.58 -4.47
N ILE A 154 -8.41 6.64 -4.72
CA ILE A 154 -7.36 6.44 -3.71
C ILE A 154 -6.41 7.63 -3.73
N HIS A 155 -6.26 8.30 -2.59
CA HIS A 155 -5.24 9.33 -2.39
C HIS A 155 -4.15 8.78 -1.48
N ILE A 156 -2.88 8.96 -1.86
CA ILE A 156 -1.71 8.58 -1.07
C ILE A 156 -0.92 9.85 -0.80
N ASP A 157 -0.99 10.36 0.43
CA ASP A 157 -0.25 11.54 0.85
C ASP A 157 0.87 11.19 1.84
N SER A 158 1.93 12.00 1.83
CA SER A 158 3.00 12.00 2.85
C SER A 158 3.49 10.60 3.21
N SER A 159 3.71 9.73 2.23
CA SER A 159 3.98 8.30 2.43
C SER A 159 5.31 7.85 1.82
N PHE A 160 5.89 6.79 2.37
CA PHE A 160 7.15 6.21 1.93
C PHE A 160 6.96 4.76 1.49
N ALA A 161 7.42 4.44 0.28
CA ALA A 161 7.46 3.07 -0.20
C ALA A 161 8.85 2.69 -0.72
N ALA A 162 9.40 1.57 -0.28
CA ALA A 162 10.74 1.17 -0.73
C ALA A 162 10.91 -0.31 -1.05
N ASN A 163 11.72 -0.62 -2.06
CA ASN A 163 12.15 -1.99 -2.37
C ASN A 163 10.98 -2.99 -2.58
N CYS A 164 9.85 -2.54 -3.14
CA CYS A 164 8.74 -3.40 -3.53
C CYS A 164 8.95 -3.94 -4.97
N TYR A 165 8.71 -5.24 -5.16
CA TYR A 165 9.22 -5.95 -6.34
C TYR A 165 8.42 -5.74 -7.63
N VAL A 166 7.12 -5.41 -7.56
CA VAL A 166 6.27 -5.19 -8.76
C VAL A 166 5.91 -3.72 -8.94
N SER A 167 5.47 -3.06 -7.88
CA SER A 167 5.17 -1.63 -7.87
C SER A 167 5.21 -1.09 -6.45
N HIS A 168 5.57 0.18 -6.29
CA HIS A 168 5.37 0.86 -5.02
C HIS A 168 3.91 1.32 -4.96
N PHE A 169 3.54 2.33 -5.74
CA PHE A 169 2.16 2.79 -5.84
C PHE A 169 1.57 2.40 -7.20
N ARG A 170 0.52 1.59 -7.19
CA ARG A 170 -0.16 1.13 -8.41
C ARG A 170 -1.63 1.53 -8.34
N LEU A 171 -2.04 2.48 -9.16
CA LEU A 171 -3.35 3.14 -9.08
C LEU A 171 -4.14 3.01 -10.39
N ALA A 172 -5.44 3.23 -10.30
CA ALA A 172 -6.36 3.46 -11.40
C ALA A 172 -7.42 4.48 -10.93
N THR A 173 -8.42 4.75 -11.78
CA THR A 173 -9.57 5.62 -11.56
C THR A 173 -9.25 7.12 -11.60
N GLU A 174 -10.16 7.88 -12.21
CA GLU A 174 -10.06 9.33 -12.36
C GLU A 174 -10.07 10.01 -10.98
N GLY A 175 -9.05 10.83 -10.72
CA GLY A 175 -8.94 11.56 -9.46
C GLY A 175 -8.30 10.75 -8.32
N SER A 176 -7.70 9.59 -8.60
CA SER A 176 -6.73 8.96 -7.69
C SER A 176 -5.36 9.65 -7.83
N LYS A 177 -4.60 9.75 -6.74
CA LYS A 177 -3.34 10.53 -6.71
C LYS A 177 -2.28 10.00 -5.75
N VAL A 178 -1.04 10.45 -5.98
CA VAL A 178 0.09 10.35 -5.04
C VAL A 178 0.67 11.75 -4.82
N THR A 179 0.75 12.19 -3.56
CA THR A 179 1.18 13.53 -3.16
C THR A 179 2.21 13.48 -2.02
N ASN A 180 3.15 14.43 -1.97
CA ASN A 180 4.12 14.61 -0.87
C ASN A 180 4.92 13.34 -0.48
N SER A 181 5.02 12.37 -1.39
CA SER A 181 5.42 10.99 -1.10
C SER A 181 6.74 10.63 -1.79
N SER A 182 7.42 9.60 -1.28
CA SER A 182 8.68 9.15 -1.86
C SER A 182 8.74 7.65 -2.09
N VAL A 183 9.38 7.31 -3.20
CA VAL A 183 9.75 5.95 -3.57
C VAL A 183 11.26 5.82 -3.55
N TYR A 184 11.75 4.72 -2.97
CA TYR A 184 13.17 4.37 -2.97
C TYR A 184 13.42 2.91 -3.37
N VAL A 185 14.29 2.69 -4.35
CA VAL A 185 14.82 1.35 -4.66
C VAL A 185 16.32 1.35 -4.41
N ASP A 186 16.80 0.46 -3.54
CA ASP A 186 18.24 0.20 -3.46
C ASP A 186 18.69 -0.60 -4.69
N GLY A 187 19.79 -0.16 -5.30
CA GLY A 187 20.33 -0.80 -6.50
C GLY A 187 20.96 -2.19 -6.27
N SER A 188 20.70 -2.86 -5.15
CA SER A 188 21.46 -4.04 -4.72
C SER A 188 20.75 -5.39 -4.87
N HIS A 189 19.43 -5.40 -5.10
CA HIS A 189 18.63 -6.64 -5.11
C HIS A 189 18.00 -7.03 -6.46
N GLY A 190 18.19 -6.25 -7.52
CA GLY A 190 17.59 -6.54 -8.83
C GLY A 190 16.06 -6.46 -8.83
N TYR A 191 15.51 -5.51 -8.07
CA TYR A 191 14.08 -5.20 -8.08
C TYR A 191 13.63 -4.80 -9.48
N VAL A 192 12.53 -5.38 -9.95
CA VAL A 192 11.86 -5.01 -11.22
C VAL A 192 10.61 -4.18 -10.94
N GLY A 193 10.59 -3.50 -9.81
CA GLY A 193 9.47 -2.67 -9.38
C GLY A 193 9.32 -1.43 -10.26
N ARG A 194 8.09 -0.92 -10.32
CA ARG A 194 7.81 0.44 -10.79
C ARG A 194 7.71 1.38 -9.60
N GLY A 195 8.03 2.66 -9.78
CA GLY A 195 7.70 3.67 -8.77
C GLY A 195 6.19 3.87 -8.72
N ILE A 196 5.68 4.58 -9.73
CA ILE A 196 4.26 4.75 -9.99
C ILE A 196 3.84 3.85 -11.16
N TRP A 197 2.72 3.14 -11.02
CA TRP A 197 2.09 2.41 -12.13
C TRP A 197 0.61 2.80 -12.29
N GLY A 198 0.32 3.63 -13.30
CA GLY A 198 -1.04 4.04 -13.65
C GLY A 198 -1.73 3.02 -14.55
N TRP A 199 -2.95 2.63 -14.19
CA TRP A 199 -3.82 1.72 -14.95
C TRP A 199 -5.14 2.40 -15.33
N ALA A 200 -5.75 1.92 -16.41
CA ALA A 200 -7.03 2.41 -16.88
C ALA A 200 -8.19 2.07 -15.93
N PRO A 201 -9.26 2.88 -15.89
CA PRO A 201 -9.47 4.13 -16.61
C PRO A 201 -9.04 5.36 -15.79
N GLY A 202 -9.02 6.52 -16.43
CA GLY A 202 -8.85 7.82 -15.78
C GLY A 202 -7.41 8.32 -15.74
N THR A 203 -7.27 9.54 -15.24
CA THR A 203 -6.02 10.26 -15.01
C THR A 203 -5.56 10.04 -13.57
N ILE A 204 -4.28 9.73 -13.39
CA ILE A 204 -3.61 9.68 -12.09
C ILE A 204 -2.79 10.96 -11.91
N GLU A 205 -2.92 11.61 -10.75
CA GLU A 205 -2.11 12.79 -10.40
C GLU A 205 -0.88 12.35 -9.56
N VAL A 206 0.30 12.91 -9.85
CA VAL A 206 1.53 12.71 -9.07
C VAL A 206 2.16 14.08 -8.81
N GLU A 207 2.18 14.52 -7.55
CA GLU A 207 2.59 15.88 -7.18
C GLU A 207 3.52 15.89 -5.96
N ASP A 208 4.50 16.79 -5.93
CA ASP A 208 5.44 16.98 -4.80
C ASP A 208 6.16 15.67 -4.36
N CYS A 209 6.48 14.79 -5.31
CA CYS A 209 7.05 13.46 -5.04
C CYS A 209 8.55 13.33 -5.36
N GLN A 210 9.19 12.31 -4.79
CA GLN A 210 10.60 11.93 -5.08
C GLN A 210 10.71 10.45 -5.39
N ILE A 211 10.99 10.09 -6.65
CA ILE A 211 10.95 8.71 -7.17
C ILE A 211 12.36 8.24 -7.54
N GLU A 212 13.14 7.85 -6.52
CA GLU A 212 14.53 7.39 -6.66
C GLU A 212 14.59 5.88 -6.91
N MET A 213 14.80 5.50 -8.17
CA MET A 213 14.80 4.09 -8.58
C MET A 213 16.21 3.47 -8.66
N ASN A 214 17.28 4.23 -8.46
CA ASN A 214 18.67 3.85 -8.69
C ASN A 214 18.91 3.08 -10.02
N GLY A 215 18.36 3.62 -11.12
CA GLY A 215 18.40 3.06 -12.47
C GLY A 215 17.61 1.77 -12.66
N GLN A 216 16.75 1.37 -11.70
CA GLN A 216 16.03 0.10 -11.76
C GLN A 216 14.67 0.24 -12.47
N ASN A 217 14.53 -0.53 -13.55
CA ASN A 217 13.31 -0.72 -14.34
C ASN A 217 12.63 0.56 -14.86
N THR A 218 11.69 1.15 -14.11
CA THR A 218 10.86 2.29 -14.58
C THR A 218 10.35 3.11 -13.39
N ALA A 219 10.56 4.43 -13.41
CA ALA A 219 10.09 5.31 -12.35
C ALA A 219 8.57 5.56 -12.44
N ILE A 220 8.06 5.83 -13.65
CA ILE A 220 6.63 6.05 -13.92
C ILE A 220 6.21 5.20 -15.14
N ASP A 221 5.31 4.24 -14.93
CA ASP A 221 4.74 3.37 -15.99
C ASP A 221 3.25 3.71 -16.17
N ALA A 222 2.85 4.03 -17.40
CA ALA A 222 1.48 4.36 -17.76
C ALA A 222 0.88 3.33 -18.73
N GLY A 223 -0.22 2.72 -18.30
CA GLY A 223 -1.01 1.78 -19.07
C GLY A 223 -0.70 0.32 -18.75
N ALA A 224 -1.71 -0.53 -18.96
CA ALA A 224 -1.58 -1.97 -18.69
C ALA A 224 -2.58 -2.81 -19.51
N ASN A 225 -2.21 -4.06 -19.78
CA ASN A 225 -3.07 -5.05 -20.45
C ASN A 225 -3.69 -4.56 -21.78
N GLY A 226 -3.00 -3.66 -22.50
CA GLY A 226 -3.48 -3.09 -23.76
C GLY A 226 -4.45 -1.90 -23.61
N ASN A 227 -4.62 -1.35 -22.41
CA ASN A 227 -5.48 -0.18 -22.15
C ASN A 227 -4.63 1.05 -21.83
N PRO A 228 -4.92 2.22 -22.43
CA PRO A 228 -4.21 3.46 -22.17
C PRO A 228 -4.60 4.11 -20.83
N THR A 229 -3.73 4.94 -20.29
CA THR A 229 -3.92 5.71 -19.05
C THR A 229 -3.19 7.05 -19.19
N GLU A 230 -3.67 8.09 -18.52
CA GLU A 230 -2.94 9.35 -18.40
C GLU A 230 -2.37 9.49 -16.99
N ILE A 231 -1.13 9.96 -16.88
CA ILE A 231 -0.53 10.32 -15.59
C ILE A 231 -0.06 11.77 -15.70
N ALA A 232 -0.61 12.66 -14.88
CA ALA A 232 -0.18 14.05 -14.78
C ALA A 232 0.86 14.18 -13.65
N VAL A 233 2.00 14.80 -13.93
CA VAL A 233 3.14 14.86 -13.02
C VAL A 233 3.56 16.32 -12.82
N THR A 234 3.61 16.80 -11.57
CA THR A 234 4.03 18.17 -11.21
C THR A 234 4.96 18.15 -10.00
N ASN A 235 5.86 19.14 -9.89
CA ASN A 235 6.79 19.31 -8.76
C ASN A 235 7.51 18.02 -8.28
N THR A 236 7.73 17.07 -9.18
CA THR A 236 8.15 15.70 -8.84
C THR A 236 9.44 15.38 -9.57
N ASP A 237 10.44 14.90 -8.82
CA ASP A 237 11.65 14.36 -9.42
C ASP A 237 11.52 12.84 -9.60
N TYR A 238 11.92 12.36 -10.77
CA TYR A 238 11.97 10.93 -11.09
C TYR A 238 13.34 10.54 -11.65
N ASP A 239 13.79 9.32 -11.36
CA ASP A 239 15.09 8.85 -11.82
C ASP A 239 15.14 8.67 -13.36
N ASP A 240 15.91 9.50 -14.07
CA ASP A 240 16.10 9.41 -15.54
C ASP A 240 16.69 8.07 -15.99
N GLY A 241 17.50 7.44 -15.14
CA GLY A 241 18.12 6.14 -15.42
C GLY A 241 17.13 4.98 -15.43
N ALA A 242 16.01 5.11 -14.70
CA ALA A 242 14.86 4.21 -14.80
C ALA A 242 13.83 4.72 -15.83
N GLY A 243 13.66 6.04 -15.92
CA GLY A 243 12.85 6.70 -16.93
C GLY A 243 11.35 6.43 -16.82
N ILE A 244 10.66 6.70 -17.94
CA ILE A 244 9.21 6.65 -18.08
C ILE A 244 8.83 5.61 -19.14
N ALA A 245 7.79 4.82 -18.88
CA ALA A 245 7.21 3.89 -19.84
C ALA A 245 5.75 4.26 -20.17
N GLU A 246 5.41 4.24 -21.46
CA GLU A 246 4.07 4.49 -21.96
C GLU A 246 3.58 3.29 -22.79
N HIS A 247 2.37 2.81 -22.49
CA HIS A 247 1.84 1.59 -23.08
C HIS A 247 0.45 1.81 -23.71
N ALA A 248 0.19 1.15 -24.85
CA ALA A 248 -1.12 1.14 -25.52
C ALA A 248 -1.71 2.52 -25.89
N GLY A 249 -0.88 3.57 -26.02
CA GLY A 249 -1.32 4.94 -26.27
C GLY A 249 -1.58 5.76 -25.00
N SER A 250 -1.06 5.31 -23.85
CA SER A 250 -0.93 6.11 -22.63
C SER A 250 -0.03 7.33 -22.83
N ASN A 251 -0.11 8.26 -21.88
CA ASN A 251 0.65 9.52 -21.91
C ASN A 251 1.04 9.93 -20.48
N VAL A 252 2.32 10.22 -20.25
CA VAL A 252 2.81 10.82 -19.00
C VAL A 252 3.08 12.31 -19.23
N GLN A 253 2.19 13.14 -18.68
CA GLN A 253 2.19 14.58 -18.87
C GLN A 253 3.08 15.23 -17.81
N LEU A 254 4.31 15.56 -18.19
CA LEU A 254 5.24 16.30 -17.34
C LEU A 254 4.87 17.79 -17.36
N GLY A 255 4.41 18.30 -16.22
CA GLY A 255 4.05 19.69 -15.97
C GLY A 255 5.19 20.52 -15.39
N ASP A 256 4.83 21.63 -14.74
CA ASP A 256 5.79 22.49 -14.07
C ASP A 256 6.45 21.78 -12.87
N GLY A 257 7.70 22.15 -12.57
CA GLY A 257 8.45 21.65 -11.42
C GLY A 257 8.96 20.20 -11.52
N VAL A 258 8.74 19.51 -12.64
CA VAL A 258 9.32 18.17 -12.86
C VAL A 258 10.83 18.26 -13.14
N GLY A 259 11.62 17.50 -12.39
CA GLY A 259 13.04 17.29 -12.62
C GLY A 259 13.41 15.81 -12.63
N THR A 260 14.71 15.52 -12.62
CA THR A 260 15.21 14.14 -12.81
C THR A 260 16.40 13.77 -11.91
N ASP A 261 16.54 14.44 -10.77
CA ASP A 261 17.63 14.21 -9.80
C ASP A 261 17.01 13.94 -8.42
N PRO A 262 16.27 12.82 -8.25
CA PRO A 262 15.48 12.58 -7.05
C PRO A 262 16.35 12.30 -5.82
N GLU A 263 16.03 12.95 -4.71
CA GLU A 263 16.56 12.67 -3.38
C GLU A 263 15.46 11.99 -2.55
N ALA A 264 15.44 10.65 -2.45
CA ALA A 264 14.40 9.99 -1.67
C ALA A 264 14.53 10.30 -0.16
N PHE A 265 13.38 10.57 0.45
CA PHE A 265 13.28 10.87 1.87
C PHE A 265 12.11 10.10 2.49
N ILE A 266 12.14 9.91 3.81
CA ILE A 266 10.95 9.48 4.56
C ILE A 266 10.21 10.76 4.96
N PRO A 267 8.97 11.01 4.49
CA PRO A 267 8.22 12.23 4.83
C PRO A 267 8.07 12.45 6.33
N GLN A 268 7.95 13.72 6.74
CA GLN A 268 7.72 14.05 8.15
C GLN A 268 6.39 13.43 8.60
N GLY A 269 6.38 12.79 9.77
CA GLY A 269 5.20 12.12 10.32
C GLY A 269 5.07 10.64 9.93
N VAL A 270 5.80 10.18 8.90
CA VAL A 270 5.85 8.76 8.54
C VAL A 270 6.61 7.97 9.62
N PRO A 271 6.01 6.95 10.24
CA PRO A 271 6.69 6.15 11.26
C PRO A 271 7.83 5.34 10.64
N THR A 272 8.93 5.22 11.37
CA THR A 272 10.16 4.52 10.92
C THR A 272 10.37 3.15 11.58
N SER A 273 9.53 2.80 12.55
CA SER A 273 9.53 1.50 13.23
C SER A 273 8.13 1.03 13.63
N PRO A 274 7.94 -0.28 13.92
CA PRO A 274 6.64 -0.82 14.33
C PRO A 274 6.12 -0.17 15.62
N GLU A 275 6.96 -0.07 16.64
CA GLU A 275 6.59 0.48 17.95
C GLU A 275 6.23 1.98 17.86
N GLU A 276 6.88 2.72 16.98
CA GLU A 276 6.68 4.16 16.77
C GLU A 276 5.35 4.47 16.05
N ALA A 277 4.94 3.59 15.12
CA ALA A 277 3.61 3.57 14.51
C ALA A 277 2.53 3.18 15.54
N ALA A 278 2.72 2.04 16.23
CA ALA A 278 1.77 1.50 17.20
C ALA A 278 1.43 2.49 18.33
N ALA A 279 2.42 3.27 18.78
CA ALA A 279 2.24 4.27 19.82
C ALA A 279 1.57 5.59 19.36
N GLY A 280 1.33 5.79 18.06
CA GLY A 280 0.77 7.05 17.53
C GLY A 280 1.62 8.28 17.88
N SER A 281 2.95 8.11 17.89
CA SER A 281 3.91 9.08 18.43
C SER A 281 4.22 10.27 17.52
N GLN A 282 3.77 10.22 16.27
CA GLN A 282 4.05 11.18 15.21
C GLN A 282 3.11 12.40 15.27
N LYS A 283 3.58 13.56 14.77
CA LYS A 283 2.90 14.87 14.82
C LYS A 283 3.33 15.79 13.67
#